data_AF-A8H907-F1
#
_entry.id   AF-A8H907-F1
#
_cell.length_a   1.000
_cell.length_b   1.000
_cell.length_c   1.000
_cell.angle_alpha   90.00
_cell.angle_beta   90.00
_cell.angle_gamma   90.00
#
_symmetry.space_group_name_H-M   'P 1'
#
loop_
_entity.id
_entity.type
_entity.pdbx_description
1 polymer ?
#
loop_
_entity_poly.entity_id
_entity_poly.type
_entity_poly.pdbx_seq_one_letter_code
_entity_poly.pdbx_strand_id
1 'polypeptide(L)' 'MAQIIDLVPNDAEMEAYTTPKNQQAADELAHKKAVKKRLEDYLERAQLKRDLSEDDFWA' A
#
# COMPACT_ATOMS: atom_id res chain seq x y z
N MET A 1 -13.02 33.70 15.19
CA MET A 1 -13.32 32.71 14.12
C MET A 1 -11.98 32.26 13.54
N ALA A 2 -11.47 31.10 13.96
CA ALA A 2 -10.22 30.57 13.42
C ALA A 2 -10.52 29.92 12.06
N GLN A 3 -9.91 30.41 10.99
CA GLN A 3 -10.00 29.79 9.67
C GLN A 3 -9.07 28.58 9.67
N ILE A 4 -9.63 27.38 9.72
CA ILE A 4 -8.88 26.14 9.55
C ILE A 4 -8.57 26.05 8.06
N ILE A 5 -7.32 26.31 7.70
CA ILE A 5 -6.84 26.10 6.33
C ILE A 5 -6.56 24.60 6.23
N ASP A 6 -7.41 23.88 5.51
CA ASP A 6 -7.17 22.48 5.16
C ASP A 6 -6.00 22.43 4.15
N LEU A 7 -4.79 22.48 4.70
CA LEU A 7 -3.56 22.31 3.94
C LEU A 7 -3.45 20.80 3.63
N VAL A 8 -4.01 20.40 2.49
CA VAL A 8 -3.73 19.09 1.92
C VAL A 8 -2.29 19.13 1.42
N PRO A 9 -1.36 18.37 2.01
CA PRO A 9 0.03 18.38 1.59
C PRO A 9 0.12 17.92 0.14
N ASN A 10 0.91 18.62 -0.66
CA ASN A 10 1.13 18.25 -2.05
C ASN A 10 1.94 16.94 -2.12
N ASP A 11 1.84 16.19 -3.23
CA ASP A 11 2.48 14.87 -3.38
C ASP A 11 4.00 14.90 -3.10
N ALA A 12 4.67 16.00 -3.45
CA ALA A 12 6.09 16.21 -3.16
C ALA A 12 6.39 16.37 -1.65
N GLU A 13 5.48 16.97 -0.89
CA GLU A 13 5.61 17.12 0.56
C GLU A 13 5.34 15.78 1.25
N MET A 14 4.36 15.03 0.76
CA MET A 14 4.10 13.64 1.17
C MET A 14 5.33 12.76 0.97
N GLU A 15 5.97 12.82 -0.20
CA GLU A 15 7.20 12.07 -0.46
C GLU A 15 8.31 12.45 0.51
N ALA A 16 8.50 13.75 0.79
CA ALA A 16 9.50 14.23 1.74
C ALA A 16 9.31 13.70 3.18
N TYR A 17 8.06 13.43 3.60
CA TYR A 17 7.78 12.77 4.88
C TYR A 17 8.09 11.27 4.86
N THR A 18 7.93 10.63 3.71
CA THR A 18 8.18 9.19 3.54
C THR A 18 9.62 8.83 3.22
N THR A 19 10.45 9.83 2.88
CA THR A 19 11.87 9.61 2.57
C THR A 19 12.62 9.18 3.84
N PRO A 20 13.22 7.99 3.86
CA PRO A 20 13.97 7.51 5.02
C PRO A 20 15.19 8.41 5.24
N LYS A 21 15.25 9.06 6.41
CA LYS A 21 16.33 9.99 6.79
C LYS A 21 17.59 9.27 7.28
N ASN A 22 17.54 7.94 7.43
CA ASN A 22 18.66 7.09 7.84
C ASN A 22 18.62 5.74 7.11
N GLN A 23 19.76 5.03 7.06
CA GLN A 23 19.86 3.72 6.39
C GLN A 23 18.91 2.68 7.00
N GLN A 24 18.75 2.68 8.33
CA GLN A 24 17.84 1.76 9.01
C GLN A 24 16.37 1.92 8.60
N ALA A 25 15.89 3.16 8.44
CA ALA A 25 14.53 3.39 7.94
C ALA A 25 14.39 3.05 6.46
N ALA A 26 15.47 3.14 5.67
CA ALA A 26 15.45 2.71 4.27
C ALA A 26 15.30 1.18 4.16
N ASP A 27 16.04 0.45 4.99
CA ASP A 27 15.94 -1.01 5.08
C ASP A 27 14.57 -1.45 5.59
N GLU A 28 14.02 -0.76 6.60
CA GLU A 28 12.69 -1.04 7.13
C GLU A 28 11.59 -0.73 6.09
N LEU A 29 11.72 0.37 5.34
CA LEU A 29 10.81 0.71 4.25
C LEU A 29 10.88 -0.34 3.13
N ALA A 30 12.07 -0.79 2.76
CA ALA A 30 12.28 -1.84 1.77
C ALA A 30 11.65 -3.16 2.23
N HIS A 31 11.84 -3.53 3.50
CA HIS A 31 11.21 -4.72 4.09
C HIS A 31 9.68 -4.61 4.08
N LYS A 32 9.12 -3.47 4.49
CA LYS A 32 7.67 -3.23 4.45
C LYS A 32 7.11 -3.32 3.03
N LYS A 33 7.80 -2.77 2.03
CA LYS A 33 7.41 -2.89 0.61
C LYS A 33 7.43 -4.36 0.15
N ALA A 34 8.45 -5.12 0.53
CA ALA A 34 8.55 -6.54 0.18
C ALA A 34 7.44 -7.39 0.82
N VAL A 35 7.11 -7.14 2.09
CA VAL A 35 5.99 -7.80 2.78
C VAL A 35 4.65 -7.44 2.15
N LYS A 36 4.43 -6.15 1.86
CA LYS A 36 3.21 -5.68 1.19
C LYS A 36 3.01 -6.39 -0.15
N LYS A 37 4.04 -6.43 -1.00
CA LYS A 37 3.97 -7.13 -2.29
C LYS A 37 3.58 -8.60 -2.14
N ARG A 38 4.18 -9.32 -1.19
CA ARG A 38 3.82 -10.73 -0.93
C ARG A 38 2.36 -10.88 -0.50
N LEU A 39 1.87 -9.98 0.36
CA LEU A 39 0.47 -10.01 0.80
C LEU A 39 -0.48 -9.70 -0.36
N GLU A 40 -0.14 -8.74 -1.21
CA GLU A 40 -0.89 -8.44 -2.44
C GLU A 40 -0.92 -9.66 -3.37
N ASP A 41 0.22 -10.31 -3.62
CA ASP A 41 0.29 -11.54 -4.42
C ASP A 41 -0.60 -12.65 -3.84
N TYR A 42 -0.66 -12.79 -2.50
CA TYR A 42 -1.54 -13.77 -1.85
C TYR A 42 -3.01 -13.40 -1.97
N LEU A 43 -3.35 -12.12 -1.84
CA LEU A 43 -4.72 -11.64 -1.98
C LEU A 43 -5.21 -11.77 -3.42
N GLU A 44 -4.38 -11.41 -4.41
CA GLU A 44 -4.70 -11.63 -5.82
C GLU A 44 -4.95 -13.10 -6.10
N ARG A 45 -4.11 -14.01 -5.60
CA ARG A 45 -4.33 -15.45 -5.75
C ARG A 45 -5.58 -15.94 -5.05
N ALA A 46 -5.91 -15.40 -3.88
CA ALA A 46 -7.12 -15.74 -3.15
C ALA A 46 -8.37 -15.24 -3.89
N GLN A 47 -8.32 -14.02 -4.41
CA GLN A 47 -9.38 -13.43 -5.22
C GLN A 47 -9.56 -14.22 -6.53
N LEU A 48 -8.48 -14.51 -7.25
CA LEU A 48 -8.50 -15.34 -8.44
C LEU A 48 -9.10 -16.73 -8.18
N LYS A 49 -8.75 -17.38 -7.07
CA LYS A 49 -9.34 -18.67 -6.68
C LYS A 49 -10.84 -18.55 -6.40
N ARG A 50 -11.26 -17.46 -5.75
CA ARG A 50 -12.66 -17.20 -5.47
C ARG A 50 -13.43 -17.01 -6.78
N ASP A 51 -12.94 -16.16 -7.66
CA ASP A 51 -13.59 -15.85 -8.94
C ASP A 51 -13.66 -17.11 -9.83
N LEU A 52 -12.59 -17.91 -9.92
CA LEU A 52 -12.58 -19.20 -10.62
C LEU A 52 -13.54 -20.23 -9.99
N SER A 53 -13.67 -20.26 -8.66
CA SER A 53 -14.61 -21.17 -7.99
C SER A 53 -16.07 -20.73 -8.12
N GLU A 54 -16.33 -19.44 -8.26
CA GLU A 54 -17.67 -18.91 -8.53
C GLU A 54 -18.08 -19.22 -9.99
N ASP A 55 -17.16 -19.20 -10.95
CA ASP A 55 -17.42 -19.59 -12.34
C ASP A 55 -17.76 -21.10 -12.50
N ASP A 56 -17.10 -21.99 -11.77
CA ASP A 56 -17.41 -23.44 -11.78
C ASP A 56 -18.70 -23.78 -11.00
N PHE A 57 -19.15 -22.93 -10.08
CA PHE A 57 -20.38 -23.14 -9.30
C PHE A 57 -21.66 -22.81 -10.09
N TRP A 58 -21.56 -21.96 -11.11
CA TRP A 58 -22.68 -21.58 -11.99
C TRP A 58 -22.65 -22.28 -13.36
N ALA A 59 -21.77 -23.27 -13.57
CA ALA A 59 -21.66 -24.06 -14.80
C ALA A 59 -22.45 -25.38 -14.77
#